data_AF-A0A914URK9-F1
#
_entry.id   AF-A0A914URK9-F1
#
_cell.length_a   1.000
_cell.length_b   1.000
_cell.length_c   1.000
_cell.angle_alpha   90.00
_cell.angle_beta   90.00
_cell.angle_gamma   90.00
#
_symmetry.space_group_name_H-M   'P 1'
#
loop_
_entity.id
_entity.type
_entity.pdbx_description
1 polymer ?
#
loop_
_entity_poly.entity_id
_entity_poly.type
_entity_poly.pdbx_seq_one_letter_code
_entity_poly.pdbx_strand_id
1 'polypeptide(L)'
;AKKVTYDPRVRARSVTLAGEDFNPSGTLSGGSRGNRTALLEELNAVVENEEKVGDNQRRLNDLKASLNEMRTHRKRFEDLNRRRTELKAQLDVIIVNMQHNPAEVLRNEIAEIEAEIAEHRATVDGSAQERATLQTKIAELEDRKKNEKAFHEKEKKDAEKQLKTAEKAYEALKDGQKTSKATLDMLRQEVDTLRTSLEEDKQEVEAANEAVRQAVQKADDLKKDTLAAE
;
A
#
# COMPACT_ATOMS: atom_id res chain seq x y z
N ALA A 1 -18.32 52.96 -82.35
CA ALA A 1 -17.18 52.97 -83.29
C ALA A 1 -17.38 53.98 -84.42
N LYS A 2 -18.18 53.69 -85.47
CA LYS A 2 -18.32 54.57 -86.66
C LYS A 2 -18.56 56.07 -86.38
N LYS A 3 -19.50 56.41 -85.50
CA LYS A 3 -19.78 57.82 -85.13
C LYS A 3 -18.59 58.52 -84.49
N VAL A 4 -17.81 57.81 -83.67
CA VAL A 4 -16.65 58.36 -82.94
C VAL A 4 -15.43 58.47 -83.85
N THR A 5 -15.20 57.49 -84.72
CA THR A 5 -14.05 57.46 -85.65
C THR A 5 -14.10 58.60 -86.68
N TYR A 6 -15.29 58.92 -87.20
CA TYR A 6 -15.47 59.92 -88.26
C TYR A 6 -15.95 61.28 -87.74
N ASP A 7 -16.07 61.46 -86.42
CA ASP A 7 -16.31 62.78 -85.83
C ASP A 7 -15.07 63.67 -86.07
N PRO A 8 -15.22 64.86 -86.70
CA PRO A 8 -14.10 65.74 -87.04
C PRO A 8 -13.26 66.19 -85.84
N ARG A 9 -13.83 66.19 -84.63
CA ARG A 9 -13.14 66.59 -83.40
C ARG A 9 -12.36 65.45 -82.75
N VAL A 10 -12.73 64.19 -83.02
CA VAL A 10 -12.15 63.03 -82.34
C VAL A 10 -11.17 62.25 -83.23
N ARG A 11 -11.57 61.91 -84.47
CA ARG A 11 -10.73 61.19 -85.45
C ARG A 11 -9.81 60.10 -84.86
N ALA A 12 -10.37 59.20 -84.03
CA ALA A 12 -9.61 58.11 -83.41
C ALA A 12 -9.92 56.75 -84.07
N ARG A 13 -8.89 55.91 -84.28
CA ARG A 13 -9.08 54.53 -84.72
C ARG A 13 -9.90 53.77 -83.67
N SER A 14 -10.95 53.08 -84.08
CA SER A 14 -11.83 52.34 -83.18
C SER A 14 -12.03 50.93 -83.69
N VAL A 15 -11.92 49.94 -82.80
CA VAL A 15 -12.20 48.54 -83.10
C VAL A 15 -13.48 48.13 -82.38
N THR A 16 -14.42 47.47 -83.07
CA THR A 16 -15.64 46.96 -82.43
C THR A 16 -15.36 45.66 -81.68
N LEU A 17 -16.25 45.27 -80.75
CA LEU A 17 -16.14 43.99 -80.04
C LEU A 17 -16.13 42.77 -80.98
N ALA A 18 -16.77 42.90 -82.16
CA ALA A 18 -16.76 41.89 -83.22
C ALA A 18 -15.47 41.88 -84.07
N GLY A 19 -14.51 42.78 -83.79
CA GLY A 19 -13.21 42.84 -84.46
C GLY A 19 -13.16 43.67 -85.75
N GLU A 20 -14.18 44.50 -86.02
CA GLU A 20 -14.17 45.41 -87.17
C GLU A 20 -13.33 46.64 -86.85
N ASP A 21 -12.41 46.99 -87.74
CA ASP A 21 -11.49 48.11 -87.57
C ASP A 21 -11.95 49.33 -88.38
N PHE A 22 -12.19 50.43 -87.67
CA PHE A 22 -12.60 51.71 -88.24
C PHE A 22 -11.43 52.69 -88.14
N ASN A 23 -10.89 53.11 -89.29
CA ASN A 23 -9.83 54.09 -89.39
C ASN A 23 -10.38 55.45 -89.90
N PRO A 24 -10.02 56.59 -89.26
CA PRO A 24 -10.40 57.93 -89.73
C PRO A 24 -10.04 58.24 -91.19
N SER A 25 -9.05 57.54 -91.76
CA SER A 25 -8.65 57.64 -93.17
C SER A 25 -9.63 56.98 -94.16
N GLY A 26 -10.76 56.45 -93.69
CA GLY A 26 -11.83 55.91 -94.55
C GLY A 26 -11.69 54.43 -94.89
N THR A 27 -10.68 53.74 -94.35
CA THR A 27 -10.52 52.29 -94.51
C THR A 27 -11.37 51.56 -93.48
N LEU A 28 -12.36 50.80 -93.95
CA LEU A 28 -13.15 49.87 -93.15
C LEU A 28 -12.71 48.45 -93.49
N SER A 29 -12.06 47.75 -92.56
CA SER A 29 -11.78 46.33 -92.74
C SER A 29 -12.96 45.54 -92.15
N GLY A 30 -13.91 45.18 -93.02
CA GLY A 30 -15.08 44.38 -92.70
C GLY A 30 -14.94 42.97 -93.24
N GLY A 31 -14.72 42.00 -92.37
CA GLY A 31 -14.72 40.59 -92.71
C GLY A 31 -14.82 39.78 -91.43
N SER A 32 -15.84 38.93 -91.34
CA SER A 32 -16.04 38.01 -90.22
C SER A 32 -14.91 36.99 -90.17
N ARG A 33 -13.79 37.36 -89.52
CA ARG A 33 -12.78 36.40 -89.08
C ARG A 33 -13.23 35.89 -87.72
N GLY A 34 -14.11 34.89 -87.75
CA GLY A 34 -14.51 34.18 -86.53
C GLY A 34 -13.25 33.68 -85.80
N ASN A 35 -13.23 33.87 -84.48
CA ASN A 35 -12.27 33.27 -83.54
C ASN A 35 -10.86 33.87 -83.39
N ARG A 36 -10.63 35.16 -83.64
CA ARG A 36 -9.36 35.80 -83.17
C ARG A 36 -9.22 35.88 -81.64
N THR A 37 -10.34 35.90 -80.91
CA THR A 37 -10.37 35.95 -79.44
C THR A 37 -9.80 34.67 -78.81
N ALA A 38 -10.11 33.51 -79.40
CA ALA A 38 -9.64 32.21 -78.91
C ALA A 38 -8.10 32.07 -78.93
N LEU A 39 -7.43 32.61 -79.96
CA LEU A 39 -5.97 32.57 -80.05
C LEU A 39 -5.28 33.44 -78.99
N LEU A 40 -5.87 34.59 -78.65
CA LEU A 40 -5.33 35.45 -77.57
C LEU A 40 -5.59 34.84 -76.19
N GLU A 41 -6.73 34.16 -76.01
CA GLU A 41 -7.02 33.39 -74.79
C GLU A 41 -6.04 32.21 -74.62
N GLU A 42 -5.78 31.46 -75.69
CA GLU A 42 -4.76 30.40 -75.71
C GLU A 42 -3.35 30.96 -75.43
N LEU A 43 -3.00 32.11 -76.03
CA LEU A 43 -1.71 32.75 -75.78
C LEU A 43 -1.57 33.20 -74.32
N ASN A 44 -2.62 33.80 -73.74
CA ASN A 44 -2.64 34.16 -72.33
C ASN A 44 -2.47 32.92 -71.44
N ALA A 45 -3.15 31.81 -71.77
CA ALA A 45 -3.00 30.55 -71.04
C ALA A 45 -1.56 29.99 -71.13
N VAL A 46 -0.90 30.13 -72.28
CA VAL A 46 0.52 29.76 -72.44
C VAL A 46 1.42 30.63 -71.57
N VAL A 47 1.24 31.95 -71.59
CA VAL A 47 2.02 32.89 -70.77
C VAL A 47 1.85 32.60 -69.28
N GLU A 48 0.62 32.40 -68.81
CA GLU A 48 0.36 32.02 -67.41
C GLU A 48 1.02 30.69 -67.03
N ASN A 49 1.04 29.72 -67.94
CA ASN A 49 1.67 28.43 -67.70
C ASN A 49 3.20 28.55 -67.68
N GLU A 50 3.80 29.40 -68.53
CA GLU A 50 5.22 29.70 -68.49
C GLU A 50 5.62 30.36 -67.17
N GLU A 51 4.83 31.32 -66.68
CA GLU A 51 5.04 31.93 -65.35
C GLU A 51 4.96 30.87 -64.23
N LYS A 52 3.95 30.00 -64.24
CA LYS A 52 3.81 28.90 -63.28
C LYS A 52 4.99 27.93 -63.33
N VAL A 53 5.49 27.62 -64.52
CA VAL A 53 6.69 26.77 -64.69
C VAL A 53 7.91 27.47 -64.11
N GLY A 54 8.09 28.76 -64.36
CA GLY A 54 9.17 29.57 -63.79
C GLY A 54 9.13 29.57 -62.26
N ASP A 55 7.97 29.80 -61.67
CA ASP A 55 7.77 29.79 -60.21
C ASP A 55 8.03 28.42 -59.59
N ASN A 56 7.51 27.35 -60.22
CA ASN A 56 7.76 25.98 -59.77
C ASN A 56 9.24 25.62 -59.85
N GLN A 57 9.94 26.07 -60.90
CA GLN A 57 11.38 25.84 -61.04
C GLN A 57 12.18 26.57 -59.96
N ARG A 58 11.80 27.81 -59.60
CA ARG A 58 12.39 28.55 -58.47
C ARG A 58 12.19 27.81 -57.15
N ARG A 59 10.95 27.43 -56.84
CA ARG A 59 10.62 26.65 -55.63
C ARG A 59 11.38 25.33 -55.56
N LEU A 60 11.51 24.63 -56.68
CA LEU A 60 12.27 23.39 -56.77
C LEU A 60 13.77 23.62 -56.49
N ASN A 61 14.33 24.73 -56.98
CA ASN A 61 15.73 25.08 -56.70
C ASN A 61 15.93 25.45 -55.23
N ASP A 62 15.02 26.20 -54.63
CA ASP A 62 15.06 26.56 -53.20
C ASP A 62 14.96 25.31 -52.30
N LEU A 63 14.05 24.40 -52.64
CA LEU A 63 13.92 23.11 -51.95
C LEU A 63 15.18 22.25 -52.09
N LYS A 64 15.81 22.22 -53.27
CA LYS A 64 17.08 21.52 -53.48
C LYS A 64 18.22 22.12 -52.64
N ALA A 65 18.27 23.45 -52.53
CA ALA A 65 19.25 24.14 -51.69
C ALA A 65 19.06 23.75 -50.20
N SER A 66 17.84 23.86 -49.69
CA SER A 66 17.51 23.46 -48.31
C SER A 66 17.80 21.98 -48.04
N LEU A 67 17.49 21.09 -48.99
CA LEU A 67 17.79 19.66 -48.87
C LEU A 67 19.30 19.40 -48.83
N ASN A 68 20.11 20.16 -49.57
CA ASN A 68 21.56 20.06 -49.49
C ASN A 68 22.12 20.56 -48.15
N GLU A 69 21.57 21.63 -47.58
CA GLU A 69 21.91 22.08 -46.23
C GLU A 69 21.59 20.99 -45.19
N MET A 70 20.38 20.41 -45.25
CA MET A 70 19.98 19.32 -44.35
C MET A 70 20.86 18.07 -44.47
N ARG A 71 21.38 17.76 -45.67
CA ARG A 71 22.35 16.65 -45.84
C ARG A 71 23.62 16.87 -45.03
N THR A 72 24.10 18.10 -44.89
CA THR A 72 25.29 18.40 -44.07
C THR A 72 25.01 18.16 -42.58
N HIS A 73 23.83 18.57 -42.10
CA HIS A 73 23.39 18.31 -40.74
C HIS A 73 23.23 16.82 -40.46
N ARG A 74 22.66 16.08 -41.42
CA ARG A 74 22.52 14.62 -41.33
C ARG A 74 23.88 13.92 -41.19
N LYS A 75 24.87 14.30 -41.99
CA LYS A 75 26.24 13.74 -41.89
C LYS A 75 26.84 13.99 -40.51
N ARG A 76 26.75 15.24 -40.01
CA ARG A 76 27.23 15.57 -38.65
C ARG A 76 26.51 14.77 -37.57
N PHE A 77 25.20 14.56 -37.72
CA PHE A 77 24.43 13.74 -36.78
C PHE A 77 24.86 12.27 -36.81
N GLU A 78 25.08 11.70 -37.99
CA GLU A 78 25.57 10.32 -38.16
C GLU A 78 26.97 10.18 -37.52
N ASP A 79 27.88 11.12 -37.75
CA ASP A 79 29.22 11.15 -37.14
C ASP A 79 29.16 11.23 -35.60
N LEU A 80 28.32 12.12 -35.06
CA LEU A 80 28.13 12.26 -33.62
C LEU A 80 27.50 11.01 -33.00
N ASN A 81 26.53 10.39 -33.67
CA ASN A 81 25.92 9.15 -33.20
C ASN A 81 26.92 7.99 -33.19
N ARG A 82 27.77 7.91 -34.21
CA ARG A 82 28.85 6.91 -34.26
C ARG A 82 29.79 7.12 -33.08
N ARG A 83 30.28 8.34 -32.86
CA ARG A 83 31.18 8.67 -31.75
C ARG A 83 30.55 8.40 -30.39
N ARG A 84 29.27 8.73 -30.21
CA ARG A 84 28.51 8.41 -28.99
C ARG A 84 28.48 6.89 -28.75
N THR A 85 28.24 6.11 -29.80
CA THR A 85 28.16 4.65 -29.70
C THR A 85 29.53 4.04 -29.33
N GLU A 86 30.61 4.56 -29.94
CA GLU A 86 31.99 4.17 -29.60
C GLU A 86 32.33 4.53 -28.15
N LEU A 87 32.02 5.74 -27.69
CA LEU A 87 32.24 6.17 -26.31
C LEU A 87 31.42 5.33 -25.30
N LYS A 88 30.18 4.98 -25.65
CA LYS A 88 29.35 4.12 -24.80
C LYS A 88 29.97 2.73 -24.66
N ALA A 89 30.41 2.12 -25.77
CA ALA A 89 31.09 0.84 -25.73
C ALA A 89 32.39 0.88 -24.90
N GLN A 90 33.18 1.96 -25.02
CA GLN A 90 34.37 2.16 -24.19
C GLN A 90 34.03 2.29 -22.71
N LEU A 91 32.97 3.02 -22.37
CA LEU A 91 32.49 3.16 -21.00
C LEU A 91 32.06 1.80 -20.43
N ASP A 92 31.32 1.01 -21.18
CA ASP A 92 30.87 -0.32 -20.75
C ASP A 92 32.07 -1.24 -20.45
N VAL A 93 33.11 -1.21 -21.30
CA VAL A 93 34.36 -1.94 -21.05
C VAL A 93 35.07 -1.45 -19.78
N ILE A 94 35.12 -0.14 -19.54
CA ILE A 94 35.74 0.42 -18.32
C ILE A 94 34.96 -0.01 -17.08
N ILE A 95 33.62 0.00 -17.12
CA ILE A 95 32.78 -0.44 -16.00
C ILE A 95 33.06 -1.91 -15.68
N VAL A 96 33.07 -2.77 -16.68
CA VAL A 96 33.39 -4.20 -16.52
C VAL A 96 34.80 -4.38 -15.93
N ASN A 97 35.79 -3.63 -16.45
CA ASN A 97 37.15 -3.69 -15.93
C ASN A 97 37.28 -3.15 -14.51
N MET A 98 36.46 -2.18 -14.11
CA MET A 98 36.42 -1.67 -12.74
C MET A 98 35.79 -2.69 -11.78
N GLN A 99 34.72 -3.36 -12.20
CA GLN A 99 34.09 -4.43 -11.42
C GLN A 99 35.02 -5.63 -11.23
N HIS A 100 35.80 -5.96 -12.26
CA HIS A 100 36.81 -7.02 -12.21
C HIS A 100 38.21 -6.51 -11.86
N ASN A 101 38.34 -5.27 -11.37
CA ASN A 101 39.62 -4.77 -10.92
C ASN A 101 40.06 -5.64 -9.74
N PRO A 102 41.27 -6.24 -9.78
CA PRO A 102 41.78 -7.04 -8.69
C PRO A 102 41.67 -6.35 -7.33
N ALA A 103 41.80 -5.01 -7.28
CA ALA A 103 41.65 -4.26 -6.04
C ALA A 103 40.24 -4.31 -5.45
N GLU A 104 39.18 -4.25 -6.27
CA GLU A 104 37.80 -4.32 -5.77
C GLU A 104 37.40 -5.76 -5.42
N VAL A 105 37.86 -6.74 -6.20
CA VAL A 105 37.69 -8.16 -5.87
C VAL A 105 38.34 -8.48 -4.52
N LEU A 106 39.60 -8.07 -4.33
CA LEU A 106 40.30 -8.25 -3.06
C LEU A 106 39.62 -7.53 -1.90
N ARG A 107 39.03 -6.34 -2.11
CA ARG A 107 38.27 -5.65 -1.06
C ARG A 107 37.04 -6.42 -0.64
N ASN A 108 36.29 -6.98 -1.60
CA ASN A 108 35.11 -7.79 -1.30
C ASN A 108 35.51 -9.08 -0.57
N GLU A 109 36.57 -9.76 -1.01
CA GLU A 109 37.11 -10.94 -0.33
C GLU A 109 37.58 -10.62 1.09
N ILE A 110 38.25 -9.48 1.30
CA ILE A 110 38.65 -9.03 2.65
C ILE A 110 37.41 -8.82 3.52
N ALA A 111 36.36 -8.15 3.02
CA ALA A 111 35.15 -7.92 3.77
C ALA A 111 34.42 -9.23 4.14
N GLU A 112 34.41 -10.21 3.23
CA GLU A 112 33.85 -11.54 3.47
C GLU A 112 34.65 -12.30 4.54
N ILE A 113 35.98 -12.33 4.42
CA ILE A 113 36.88 -12.95 5.40
C ILE A 113 36.75 -12.27 6.78
N GLU A 114 36.62 -10.95 6.84
CA GLU A 114 36.42 -10.23 8.10
C GLU A 114 35.09 -10.62 8.77
N ALA A 115 34.03 -10.83 7.99
CA ALA A 115 32.75 -11.31 8.51
C ALA A 115 32.85 -12.76 9.02
N GLU A 116 33.51 -13.65 8.27
CA GLU A 116 33.76 -15.04 8.68
C GLU A 116 34.59 -15.11 9.97
N ILE A 117 35.62 -14.27 10.10
CA ILE A 117 36.43 -14.18 11.32
C ILE A 117 35.57 -13.79 12.52
N ALA A 118 34.62 -12.85 12.35
CA ALA A 118 33.73 -12.44 13.43
C ALA A 118 32.80 -13.60 13.85
N GLU A 119 32.23 -14.34 12.91
CA GLU A 119 31.38 -15.51 13.18
C GLU A 119 32.16 -16.64 13.87
N HIS A 120 33.35 -16.95 13.37
CA HIS A 120 34.21 -17.96 13.96
C HIS A 120 34.66 -17.58 15.37
N ARG A 121 34.96 -16.30 15.63
CA ARG A 121 35.26 -15.83 16.99
C ARG A 121 34.07 -16.00 17.92
N ALA A 122 32.87 -15.61 17.51
CA ALA A 122 31.66 -15.81 18.31
C ALA A 122 31.42 -17.30 18.63
N THR A 123 31.66 -18.18 17.66
CA THR A 123 31.55 -19.63 17.83
C THR A 123 32.59 -20.18 18.82
N VAL A 124 33.83 -19.71 18.74
CA VAL A 124 34.91 -20.09 19.66
C VAL A 124 34.59 -19.65 21.09
N ASP A 125 34.10 -18.41 21.25
CA ASP A 125 33.74 -17.85 22.55
C ASP A 125 32.56 -18.61 23.18
N GLY A 126 31.51 -18.90 22.39
CA GLY A 126 30.38 -19.74 22.83
C GLY A 126 30.84 -21.14 23.24
N SER A 127 31.66 -21.78 22.42
CA SER A 127 32.23 -23.11 22.71
C SER A 127 33.15 -23.09 23.94
N ALA A 128 33.84 -21.99 24.23
CA ALA A 128 34.67 -21.85 25.42
C ALA A 128 33.80 -21.75 26.69
N GLN A 129 32.70 -21.01 26.64
CA GLN A 129 31.73 -20.93 27.75
C GLN A 129 31.08 -22.29 28.02
N GLU A 130 30.62 -22.99 26.97
CA GLU A 130 30.05 -24.33 27.11
C GLU A 130 31.05 -25.30 27.73
N ARG A 131 32.31 -25.31 27.26
CA ARG A 131 33.38 -26.12 27.86
C ARG A 131 33.59 -25.82 29.34
N ALA A 132 33.58 -24.55 29.75
CA ALA A 132 33.71 -24.18 31.16
C ALA A 132 32.55 -24.72 32.00
N THR A 133 31.30 -24.62 31.51
CA THR A 133 30.13 -25.16 32.22
C THR A 133 30.12 -26.68 32.30
N LEU A 134 30.60 -27.36 31.26
CA LEU A 134 30.73 -28.81 31.26
C LEU A 134 31.83 -29.26 32.23
N GLN A 135 32.94 -28.53 32.30
CA GLN A 135 34.02 -28.81 33.26
C GLN A 135 33.56 -28.65 34.70
N THR A 136 32.81 -27.59 35.04
CA THR A 136 32.26 -27.44 36.40
C THR A 136 31.29 -28.57 36.73
N LYS A 137 30.42 -28.94 35.79
CA LYS A 137 29.47 -30.05 35.98
C LYS A 137 30.16 -31.40 36.13
N ILE A 138 31.23 -31.66 35.39
CA ILE A 138 32.06 -32.86 35.54
C ILE A 138 32.68 -32.86 36.95
N ALA A 139 33.26 -31.75 37.40
CA ALA A 139 33.84 -31.65 38.74
C ALA A 139 32.80 -31.89 39.86
N GLU A 140 31.59 -31.35 39.73
CA GLU A 140 30.49 -31.60 40.66
C GLU A 140 30.08 -33.08 40.69
N LEU A 141 29.99 -33.72 39.53
CA LEU A 141 29.64 -35.14 39.42
C LEU A 141 30.76 -36.03 39.99
N GLU A 142 32.03 -35.67 39.77
CA GLU A 142 33.17 -36.37 40.36
C GLU A 142 33.19 -36.25 41.89
N ASP A 143 32.89 -35.07 42.44
CA ASP A 143 32.80 -34.87 43.89
C ASP A 143 31.62 -35.65 44.48
N ARG A 144 30.45 -35.64 43.82
CA ARG A 144 29.31 -36.47 44.21
C ARG A 144 29.66 -37.96 44.20
N LYS A 145 30.38 -38.44 43.18
CA LYS A 145 30.80 -39.84 43.08
C LYS A 145 31.79 -40.22 44.19
N LYS A 146 32.72 -39.32 44.55
CA LYS A 146 33.66 -39.55 45.66
C LYS A 146 32.94 -39.55 47.02
N ASN A 147 31.95 -38.69 47.18
CA ASN A 147 31.22 -38.47 48.44
C ASN A 147 29.84 -39.17 48.47
N GLU A 148 29.63 -40.18 47.63
CA GLU A 148 28.33 -40.82 47.36
C GLU A 148 27.64 -41.32 48.64
N LYS A 149 28.40 -41.94 49.55
CA LYS A 149 27.87 -42.38 50.86
C LYS A 149 27.36 -41.21 51.71
N ALA A 150 28.11 -40.12 51.78
CA ALA A 150 27.74 -38.94 52.58
C ALA A 150 26.57 -38.16 51.95
N PHE A 151 26.46 -38.15 50.63
CA PHE A 151 25.36 -37.50 49.92
C PHE A 151 24.06 -38.30 50.07
N HIS A 152 24.11 -39.63 49.88
CA HIS A 152 22.96 -40.50 50.11
C HIS A 152 22.45 -40.44 51.54
N GLU A 153 23.35 -40.37 52.52
CA GLU A 153 22.94 -40.27 53.92
C GLU A 153 22.30 -38.91 54.24
N LYS A 154 22.78 -37.82 53.63
CA LYS A 154 22.12 -36.50 53.70
C LYS A 154 20.75 -36.48 53.02
N GLU A 155 20.66 -36.96 51.77
CA GLU A 155 19.40 -37.04 51.04
C GLU A 155 18.37 -37.88 51.78
N LYS A 156 18.78 -39.04 52.30
CA LYS A 156 17.90 -39.89 53.11
C LYS A 156 17.41 -39.15 54.35
N LYS A 157 18.29 -38.44 55.06
CA LYS A 157 17.93 -37.71 56.27
C LYS A 157 17.00 -36.52 55.99
N ASP A 158 17.20 -35.82 54.88
CA ASP A 158 16.33 -34.71 54.50
C ASP A 158 14.98 -35.20 53.96
N ALA A 159 14.96 -36.30 53.19
CA ALA A 159 13.72 -36.98 52.82
C ALA A 159 12.94 -37.49 54.04
N GLU A 160 13.62 -38.10 55.02
CA GLU A 160 13.01 -38.55 56.29
C GLU A 160 12.42 -37.37 57.10
N LYS A 161 13.10 -36.22 57.12
CA LYS A 161 12.56 -35.01 57.76
C LYS A 161 11.32 -34.52 57.04
N GLN A 162 11.37 -34.41 55.72
CA GLN A 162 10.24 -33.96 54.91
C GLN A 162 9.03 -34.88 55.10
N LEU A 163 9.26 -36.18 55.12
CA LEU A 163 8.23 -37.19 55.34
C LEU A 163 7.62 -37.05 56.74
N LYS A 164 8.43 -36.88 57.79
CA LYS A 164 7.92 -36.61 59.15
C LYS A 164 7.12 -35.30 59.25
N THR A 165 7.53 -34.24 58.56
CA THR A 165 6.76 -32.99 58.53
C THR A 165 5.45 -33.17 57.79
N ALA A 166 5.44 -33.89 56.68
CA ALA A 166 4.23 -34.19 55.93
C ALA A 166 3.25 -35.07 56.73
N GLU A 167 3.75 -36.10 57.43
CA GLU A 167 2.96 -36.95 58.32
C GLU A 167 2.31 -36.15 59.46
N LYS A 168 3.07 -35.27 60.12
CA LYS A 168 2.52 -34.39 61.17
C LYS A 168 1.45 -33.45 60.63
N ALA A 169 1.68 -32.86 59.45
CA ALA A 169 0.70 -32.00 58.80
C ALA A 169 -0.57 -32.78 58.44
N TYR A 170 -0.43 -34.02 57.97
CA TYR A 170 -1.55 -34.89 57.64
C TYR A 170 -2.38 -35.26 58.88
N GLU A 171 -1.75 -35.69 59.98
CA GLU A 171 -2.49 -36.01 61.21
C GLU A 171 -3.18 -34.77 61.80
N ALA A 172 -2.54 -33.60 61.78
CA ALA A 172 -3.17 -32.34 62.20
C ALA A 172 -4.39 -31.98 61.33
N LEU A 173 -4.29 -32.15 60.01
CA LEU A 173 -5.40 -31.90 59.09
C LEU A 173 -6.56 -32.88 59.33
N LYS A 174 -6.24 -34.16 59.56
CA LYS A 174 -7.21 -35.22 59.83
C LYS A 174 -7.96 -35.01 61.15
N ASP A 175 -7.26 -34.61 62.20
CA ASP A 175 -7.91 -34.28 63.47
C ASP A 175 -8.74 -32.98 63.35
N GLY A 176 -8.23 -31.97 62.63
CA GLY A 176 -9.01 -30.78 62.28
C GLY A 176 -10.27 -31.10 61.45
N GLN A 177 -10.21 -32.10 60.58
CA GLN A 177 -11.37 -32.56 59.81
C GLN A 177 -12.40 -33.26 60.71
N LYS A 178 -11.96 -34.07 61.68
CA LYS A 178 -12.86 -34.73 62.64
C LYS A 178 -13.58 -33.70 63.50
N THR A 179 -12.86 -32.70 64.04
CA THR A 179 -13.47 -31.65 64.84
C THR A 179 -14.44 -30.83 64.00
N SER A 180 -14.03 -30.40 62.81
CA SER A 180 -14.90 -29.68 61.87
C SER A 180 -16.18 -30.46 61.53
N LYS A 181 -16.09 -31.78 61.29
CA LYS A 181 -17.26 -32.64 61.09
C LYS A 181 -18.17 -32.68 62.32
N ALA A 182 -17.62 -32.85 63.52
CA ALA A 182 -18.41 -32.85 64.76
C ALA A 182 -19.11 -31.52 64.99
N THR A 183 -18.44 -30.39 64.72
CA THR A 183 -19.03 -29.05 64.81
C THR A 183 -20.14 -28.86 63.78
N LEU A 184 -19.96 -29.34 62.54
CA LEU A 184 -21.00 -29.31 61.51
C LEU A 184 -22.23 -30.13 61.90
N ASP A 185 -22.04 -31.31 62.48
CA ASP A 185 -23.15 -32.16 62.94
C ASP A 185 -23.89 -31.53 64.13
N MET A 186 -23.18 -30.87 65.07
CA MET A 186 -23.81 -30.08 66.13
C MET A 186 -24.61 -28.89 65.58
N LEU A 187 -24.02 -28.11 64.65
CA LEU A 187 -24.73 -26.97 64.03
C LEU A 187 -25.98 -27.43 63.27
N ARG A 188 -25.93 -28.60 62.61
CA ARG A 188 -27.09 -29.19 61.95
C ARG A 188 -28.21 -29.50 62.95
N GLN A 189 -27.87 -30.13 64.07
CA GLN A 189 -28.84 -30.39 65.13
C GLN A 189 -29.42 -29.09 65.70
N GLU A 190 -28.59 -28.07 65.94
CA GLU A 190 -29.05 -26.76 66.40
C GLU A 190 -30.01 -26.10 65.40
N VAL A 191 -29.68 -26.11 64.10
CA VAL A 191 -30.56 -25.61 63.04
C VAL A 191 -31.90 -26.35 63.01
N ASP A 192 -31.90 -27.68 63.19
CA ASP A 192 -33.13 -28.46 63.22
C ASP A 192 -33.99 -28.13 64.45
N THR A 193 -33.38 -27.95 65.62
CA THR A 193 -34.10 -27.52 66.84
C THR A 193 -34.66 -26.09 66.74
N LEU A 194 -33.91 -25.17 66.13
CA LEU A 194 -34.39 -23.81 65.88
C LEU A 194 -35.53 -23.79 64.85
N ARG A 195 -35.51 -24.69 63.86
CA ARG A 195 -36.62 -24.85 62.91
C ARG A 195 -37.88 -25.37 63.58
N THR A 196 -37.78 -26.35 64.47
CA THR A 196 -38.94 -26.85 65.22
C THR A 196 -39.50 -25.78 66.13
N SER A 197 -38.65 -25.08 66.88
CA SER A 197 -39.07 -23.95 67.73
C SER A 197 -39.72 -22.82 66.92
N LEU A 198 -39.17 -22.47 65.76
CA LEU A 198 -39.77 -21.45 64.89
C LEU A 198 -41.16 -21.86 64.39
N GLU A 199 -41.36 -23.15 64.12
CA GLU A 199 -42.66 -23.67 63.68
C GLU A 199 -43.69 -23.69 64.82
N GLU A 200 -43.26 -24.03 66.04
CA GLU A 200 -44.06 -23.88 67.26
C GLU A 200 -44.44 -22.41 67.50
N ASP A 201 -43.47 -21.48 67.46
CA ASP A 201 -43.70 -20.04 67.62
C ASP A 201 -44.68 -19.50 66.56
N LYS A 202 -44.58 -19.96 65.31
CA LYS A 202 -45.55 -19.58 64.25
C LYS A 202 -46.95 -20.07 64.58
N GLN A 203 -47.11 -21.31 65.04
CA GLN A 203 -48.41 -21.85 65.42
C GLN A 203 -49.00 -21.08 66.61
N GLU A 204 -48.18 -20.71 67.59
CA GLU A 204 -48.60 -19.86 68.71
C GLU A 204 -49.04 -18.46 68.24
N VAL A 205 -48.29 -17.84 67.32
CA VAL A 205 -48.66 -16.53 66.73
C VAL A 205 -49.96 -16.63 65.92
N GLU A 206 -50.16 -17.67 65.14
CA GLU A 206 -51.42 -17.90 64.42
C GLU A 206 -52.59 -18.08 65.38
N ALA A 207 -52.44 -18.88 66.43
CA ALA A 207 -53.45 -19.05 67.47
C ALA A 207 -53.76 -17.74 68.21
N ALA A 208 -52.74 -16.96 68.56
CA ALA A 208 -52.90 -15.66 69.19
C ALA A 208 -53.60 -14.65 68.26
N ASN A 209 -53.24 -14.61 66.98
CA ASN A 209 -53.90 -13.76 65.98
C ASN A 209 -55.38 -14.12 65.79
N GLU A 210 -55.72 -15.42 65.79
CA GLU A 210 -57.10 -15.87 65.69
C GLU A 210 -57.89 -15.51 66.96
N ALA A 211 -57.29 -15.64 68.14
CA ALA A 211 -57.89 -15.16 69.40
C ALA A 211 -58.14 -13.65 69.39
N VAL A 212 -57.19 -12.85 68.87
CA VAL A 212 -57.35 -11.39 68.71
C VAL A 212 -58.47 -11.08 67.72
N ARG A 213 -58.56 -11.76 66.57
CA ARG A 213 -59.66 -11.60 65.61
C ARG A 213 -61.02 -11.87 66.24
N GLN A 214 -61.15 -12.94 67.01
CA GLN A 214 -62.38 -13.27 67.72
C GLN A 214 -62.73 -12.20 68.77
N ALA A 215 -61.74 -11.64 69.47
CA ALA A 215 -61.94 -10.55 70.41
C ALA A 215 -62.38 -9.24 69.73
N VAL A 216 -61.78 -8.90 68.58
CA VAL A 216 -62.17 -7.73 67.78
C VAL A 216 -63.58 -7.89 67.22
N GLN A 217 -63.95 -9.06 66.68
CA GLN A 217 -65.33 -9.33 66.24
C GLN A 217 -66.34 -9.16 67.37
N LYS A 218 -66.06 -9.73 68.56
CA LYS A 218 -66.91 -9.52 69.74
C LYS A 218 -67.02 -8.05 70.14
N ALA A 219 -65.94 -7.27 70.02
CA ALA A 219 -65.96 -5.84 70.32
C ALA A 219 -66.76 -5.04 69.27
N ASP A 220 -66.69 -5.40 67.99
CA ASP A 220 -67.47 -4.78 66.92
C ASP A 220 -68.96 -5.14 67.01
N ASP A 221 -69.31 -6.36 67.38
CA ASP A 221 -70.69 -6.78 67.65
C ASP A 221 -71.29 -6.01 68.84
N LEU A 222 -70.53 -5.85 69.93
CA LEU A 222 -70.93 -5.00 71.07
C LEU A 222 -71.07 -3.51 70.70
N LYS A 223 -70.29 -3.02 69.73
CA LYS A 223 -70.42 -1.65 69.20
C LYS A 223 -71.67 -1.49 68.33
N LYS A 224 -72.06 -2.50 67.55
CA LYS A 224 -73.32 -2.48 66.80
C LYS A 224 -74.53 -2.54 67.72
N ASP A 225 -74.46 -3.33 68.78
CA ASP A 225 -75.54 -3.44 69.77
C ASP A 225 -75.73 -2.14 70.57
N THR A 226 -74.67 -1.34 70.74
CA THR A 226 -74.77 -0.02 71.39
C THR A 226 -75.25 1.10 70.46
N LEU A 227 -74.98 1.01 69.15
CA LEU A 227 -75.51 1.95 68.13
C LEU A 227 -76.97 1.66 67.72
N ALA A 228 -77.51 0.49 68.04
CA ALA A 228 -78.93 0.17 67.89
C ALA A 228 -79.79 0.60 69.09
N ALA A 229 -79.17 1.18 70.13
CA ALA A 229 -79.81 1.64 71.36
C ALA A 229 -79.96 3.18 71.46
N GLU A 230 -79.74 3.92 70.35
CA GLU A 230 -80.14 5.32 70.13
C GLU A 230 -81.21 5.41 69.04
#